data_AF-A0A077AZC1-F1
#
_entry.id   AF-A0A077AZC1-F1
#
_cell.length_a   1.000
_cell.length_b   1.000
_cell.length_c   1.000
_cell.angle_alpha   90.00
_cell.angle_beta   90.00
_cell.angle_gamma   90.00
#
_symmetry.space_group_name_H-M   'P 1'
#
loop_
_entity.id
_entity.type
_entity.pdbx_description
1 polymer ?
#
loop_
_entity_poly.entity_id
_entity_poly.type
_entity_poly.pdbx_seq_one_letter_code
_entity_poly.pdbx_strand_id
1 'polypeptide(L)'
;MCGKANHRTHKRLNNRIENAHQPTRRKEKCLIKFKPAPGVQRLLSLMEKARNIFSVEGSRYKNKAPDQRLAFSAAQAIWLEAALQLLSV
;
A
#
# COMPACT_ATOMS: atom_id res chain seq x y z
N MET A 1 -40.97 13.79 13.86
CA MET A 1 -39.66 13.15 14.08
C MET A 1 -39.84 11.65 13.96
N CYS A 2 -39.19 11.00 13.00
CA CYS A 2 -39.41 9.58 12.68
C CYS A 2 -38.78 8.68 13.76
N GLY A 3 -39.58 8.16 14.68
CA GLY A 3 -39.13 7.41 15.88
C GLY A 3 -38.85 5.92 15.68
N LYS A 4 -38.54 5.46 14.46
CA LYS A 4 -38.29 4.02 14.18
C LYS A 4 -37.12 3.76 13.22
N ALA A 5 -36.16 4.67 13.13
CA ALA A 5 -34.90 4.35 12.47
C ALA A 5 -34.06 3.49 13.42
N ASN A 6 -33.83 2.23 13.08
CA ASN A 6 -32.84 1.39 13.77
C ASN A 6 -31.45 2.01 13.56
N HIS A 7 -31.01 2.83 14.51
CA HIS A 7 -29.66 3.40 14.52
C HIS A 7 -28.64 2.30 14.81
N ARG A 8 -28.11 1.70 13.73
CA ARG A 8 -27.00 0.73 13.83
C ARG A 8 -25.77 1.42 14.41
N THR A 9 -25.47 1.18 15.69
CA THR A 9 -24.36 1.78 16.47
C THR A 9 -23.03 1.06 16.34
N HIS A 10 -22.89 0.09 15.44
CA HIS A 10 -21.64 -0.66 15.29
C HIS A 10 -20.60 0.21 14.54
N LYS A 11 -19.63 0.78 15.27
CA LYS A 11 -18.62 1.71 14.72
C LYS A 11 -17.50 1.05 13.89
N ARG A 12 -17.59 -0.26 13.60
CA ARG A 12 -16.44 -1.04 13.11
C ARG A 12 -16.66 -1.75 11.76
N LEU A 13 -17.83 -1.67 11.12
CA LEU A 13 -18.01 -2.31 9.80
C LEU A 13 -17.13 -1.68 8.72
N ASN A 14 -16.83 -0.39 8.83
CA ASN A 14 -16.03 0.33 7.83
C ASN A 14 -14.51 0.24 8.07
N ASN A 15 -14.06 -0.36 9.18
CA ASN A 15 -12.64 -0.36 9.55
C ASN A 15 -11.75 -0.98 8.47
N ARG A 16 -12.22 -2.00 7.73
CA ARG A 16 -11.40 -2.66 6.71
C ARG A 16 -11.16 -1.76 5.49
N ILE A 17 -12.23 -1.13 5.01
CA ILE A 17 -12.16 -0.20 3.87
C ILE A 17 -11.34 1.02 4.28
N GLU A 18 -11.62 1.60 5.45
CA GLU A 18 -10.87 2.75 5.98
C GLU A 18 -9.38 2.45 6.18
N ASN A 19 -9.03 1.27 6.69
CA ASN A 19 -7.63 0.86 6.88
C ASN A 19 -6.89 0.67 5.54
N ALA A 20 -7.57 0.19 4.50
CA ALA A 20 -6.98 0.06 3.17
C ALA A 20 -6.60 1.42 2.56
N HIS A 21 -7.32 2.50 2.92
CA HIS A 21 -7.03 3.85 2.44
C HIS A 21 -5.92 4.58 3.21
N GLN A 22 -5.50 4.09 4.39
CA GLN A 22 -4.49 4.76 5.22
C GLN A 22 -3.17 5.06 4.48
N PRO A 23 -2.59 4.13 3.69
CA PRO A 23 -1.36 4.41 2.93
C PRO A 23 -1.54 5.53 1.91
N THR A 24 -2.69 5.56 1.22
CA THR A 24 -3.03 6.58 0.24
C THR A 24 -3.21 7.95 0.89
N ARG A 25 -3.93 8.01 2.02
CA ARG A 25 -4.19 9.25 2.77
C ARG A 25 -2.90 9.85 3.36
N ARG A 26 -1.97 9.00 3.82
CA ARG A 26 -0.63 9.46 4.27
C ARG A 26 0.15 10.12 3.13
N LYS A 27 0.16 9.50 1.95
CA LYS A 27 0.83 10.06 0.76
C LYS A 27 0.19 11.36 0.29
N GLU A 28 -1.13 11.45 0.28
CA GLU A 28 -1.85 12.68 -0.06
C GLU A 28 -1.45 13.84 0.86
N LYS A 29 -1.40 13.59 2.18
CA LYS A 29 -0.94 14.58 3.16
C LYS A 29 0.51 15.00 2.93
N CYS A 30 1.42 14.06 2.69
CA CYS A 30 2.83 14.38 2.40
C CYS A 30 2.99 15.23 1.12
N LEU A 31 2.12 15.03 0.14
CA LEU A 31 2.15 15.74 -1.14
C LEU A 31 1.30 17.01 -1.15
N ILE A 32 0.77 17.44 0.02
CA ILE A 32 -0.09 18.61 0.26
C ILE A 32 -1.45 18.57 -0.45
N LYS A 33 -1.57 17.88 -1.59
CA LYS A 33 -2.79 17.38 -2.26
C LYS A 33 -2.38 16.69 -3.55
N PHE A 34 -3.11 15.65 -3.95
CA PHE A 34 -3.01 15.12 -5.30
C PHE A 34 -3.68 16.06 -6.32
N LYS A 35 -2.91 16.69 -7.23
CA LYS A 35 -3.46 17.70 -8.17
C LYS A 35 -3.93 17.15 -9.53
N PRO A 36 -3.26 16.18 -10.18
CA PRO A 36 -3.82 15.53 -11.36
C PRO A 36 -4.21 14.06 -11.10
N ALA A 37 -5.45 13.67 -11.40
CA ALA A 37 -5.92 12.28 -11.27
C ALA A 37 -5.03 11.25 -11.99
N PRO A 38 -4.51 11.51 -13.22
CA PRO A 38 -3.57 10.58 -13.86
C PRO A 38 -2.26 10.39 -13.09
N GLY A 39 -1.76 11.45 -12.43
CA GLY A 39 -0.55 11.37 -11.61
C GLY A 39 -0.77 10.52 -10.36
N VAL A 40 -1.96 10.61 -9.76
CA VAL A 40 -2.35 9.75 -8.63
C VAL A 40 -2.40 8.30 -9.05
N GLN A 41 -3.05 7.99 -10.16
CA GLN A 41 -3.19 6.62 -10.62
C GLN A 41 -1.83 5.97 -10.88
N ARG A 42 -0.92 6.68 -11.57
CA ARG A 42 0.46 6.20 -11.80
C ARG A 42 1.19 5.96 -10.49
N LEU A 43 1.09 6.89 -9.54
CA LEU A 43 1.72 6.75 -8.23
C LEU A 43 1.15 5.54 -7.48
N LEU A 44 -0.17 5.40 -7.41
CA LEU A 44 -0.81 4.30 -6.70
C LEU A 44 -0.46 2.95 -7.31
N SER A 45 -0.50 2.83 -8.64
CA SER A 45 -0.11 1.62 -9.35
C SER A 45 1.37 1.26 -9.13
N LEU A 46 2.29 2.24 -9.14
CA LEU A 46 3.69 2.00 -8.81
C LEU A 46 3.87 1.54 -7.36
N MET A 47 3.21 2.22 -6.42
CA MET A 47 3.28 1.89 -5.00
C MET A 47 2.70 0.51 -4.68
N GLU A 48 1.67 0.08 -5.41
CA GLU A 48 1.11 -1.26 -5.29
C GLU A 48 2.07 -2.34 -5.78
N LYS A 49 2.67 -2.16 -6.97
CA LYS A 49 3.70 -3.07 -7.48
C LYS A 49 4.90 -3.16 -6.54
N ALA A 50 5.38 -2.03 -6.04
CA ALA A 50 6.46 -1.99 -5.05
C ALA A 50 6.09 -2.76 -3.78
N ARG A 51 4.89 -2.52 -3.22
CA ARG A 51 4.43 -3.28 -2.05
C ARG A 51 4.33 -4.77 -2.31
N ASN A 52 3.91 -5.19 -3.50
CA ASN A 52 3.81 -6.61 -3.82
C ASN A 52 5.20 -7.28 -3.86
N ILE A 53 6.19 -6.63 -4.47
CA ILE A 53 7.57 -7.15 -4.54
C ILE A 53 8.21 -7.22 -3.14
N PHE A 54 7.99 -6.22 -2.28
CA PHE A 54 8.58 -6.16 -0.94
C PHE A 54 7.71 -6.81 0.15
N SER A 55 6.57 -7.40 -0.20
CA SER A 55 5.75 -8.13 0.75
C SER A 55 6.41 -9.46 1.06
N VAL A 56 6.88 -9.62 2.29
CA VAL A 56 7.32 -10.92 2.79
C VAL A 56 6.12 -11.87 2.76
N GLU A 57 6.23 -12.95 1.99
CA GLU A 57 5.19 -13.97 1.91
C GLU A 57 5.07 -14.66 3.28
N GLY A 58 4.00 -14.36 4.01
CA GLY A 58 3.78 -14.83 5.37
C GLY A 58 3.98 -13.76 6.44
N SER A 59 3.19 -13.90 7.51
CA SER A 59 3.20 -13.00 8.67
C SER A 59 4.63 -12.72 9.16
N ARG A 60 4.87 -11.49 9.64
CA ARG A 60 6.13 -11.06 10.26
C ARG A 60 6.69 -12.00 11.34
N TYR A 61 5.82 -12.85 11.91
CA TYR A 61 6.14 -13.81 12.97
C TYR A 61 6.37 -15.25 12.47
N LYS A 62 6.18 -15.52 11.17
CA LYS A 62 6.32 -16.88 10.59
C LYS A 62 7.69 -17.10 9.95
N ASN A 63 8.31 -16.06 9.42
CA ASN A 63 9.57 -16.16 8.69
C ASN A 63 10.75 -15.83 9.60
N LYS A 64 11.83 -16.64 9.52
CA LYS A 64 13.05 -16.36 10.29
C LYS A 64 13.79 -15.17 9.66
N ALA A 65 14.60 -14.49 10.47
CA ALA A 65 15.42 -13.37 10.02
C ALA A 65 16.27 -13.64 8.75
N PRO A 66 16.96 -14.80 8.59
CA PRO A 66 17.71 -15.08 7.36
C PRO A 66 16.81 -15.16 6.13
N ASP A 67 15.67 -15.83 6.23
CA ASP A 67 14.72 -15.98 5.12
C ASP A 67 14.16 -14.61 4.68
N GLN A 68 13.87 -13.74 5.65
CA GLN A 68 13.44 -12.37 5.39
C GLN A 68 14.51 -11.55 4.67
N ARG A 69 15.79 -11.69 5.05
CA ARG A 69 16.90 -10.99 4.38
C ARG A 69 17.10 -11.48 2.95
N LEU A 70 16.97 -12.79 2.72
CA LEU A 70 17.07 -13.37 1.38
C LEU A 70 15.93 -12.88 0.48
N ALA A 71 14.70 -12.92 0.96
CA ALA A 71 13.54 -12.38 0.24
C ALA A 71 13.68 -10.88 -0.05
N PHE A 72 14.16 -10.10 0.92
CA PHE A 72 14.41 -8.67 0.73
C PHE A 72 15.50 -8.40 -0.33
N SER A 73 16.59 -9.18 -0.32
CA SER A 73 17.66 -9.05 -1.31
C SER A 73 17.17 -9.38 -2.73
N ALA A 74 16.32 -10.41 -2.88
CA ALA A 74 15.69 -10.73 -4.16
C ALA A 74 14.75 -9.61 -4.64
N ALA A 75 13.91 -9.10 -3.75
CA ALA A 75 13.02 -7.97 -4.02
C ALA A 75 13.81 -6.71 -4.46
N GLN A 76 14.93 -6.43 -3.80
CA GLN A 76 15.82 -5.33 -4.15
C GLN A 76 16.45 -5.51 -5.53
N ALA A 77 16.89 -6.72 -5.90
CA ALA A 77 17.44 -7.00 -7.21
C ALA A 77 16.43 -6.72 -8.34
N ILE A 78 15.19 -7.20 -8.18
CA ILE A 78 14.08 -6.93 -9.13
C ILE A 78 13.82 -5.43 -9.26
N TRP A 79 13.81 -4.71 -8.12
CA TRP A 79 13.60 -3.27 -8.12
C TRP A 79 14.72 -2.50 -8.84
N LEU A 80 15.98 -2.88 -8.58
CA LEU A 80 17.14 -2.25 -9.22
C LEU A 80 17.17 -2.53 -10.72
N GLU A 81 16.86 -3.74 -11.15
CA GLU A 81 16.77 -4.09 -12.58
C GLU A 81 15.74 -3.21 -13.29
N ALA A 82 14.53 -3.11 -12.74
CA ALA A 82 13.48 -2.27 -13.31
C ALA A 82 13.86 -0.77 -13.32
N ALA A 83 14.54 -0.30 -12.27
CA ALA A 83 15.00 1.08 -12.19
C ALA A 83 16.10 1.40 -13.22
N LEU A 84 17.04 0.47 -13.42
CA LEU A 84 18.11 0.61 -14.41
C LEU A 84 17.55 0.62 -15.83
N GLN A 85 16.56 -0.23 -16.14
CA GLN A 85 15.88 -0.22 -17.44
C GLN A 85 15.21 1.12 -17.75
N LEU A 86 14.70 1.83 -16.73
CA LEU A 86 14.12 3.16 -16.91
C LEU A 86 15.16 4.26 -17.12
N LEU A 87 16.39 4.09 -16.62
CA LEU A 87 17.48 5.05 -16.73
C LEU A 87 18.35 4.83 -17.98
N SER A 88 18.26 3.63 -18.59
CA SER A 88 18.97 3.29 -19.83
C SER A 88 18.23 3.70 -21.11
N VAL A 89 17.13 4.45 -20.98
CA VAL A 89 16.32 5.02 -22.08
C VAL A 89 16.59 6.52 -22.15
#